data_AF-A0A6J7A1E2-F1
#
_entry.id   AF-A0A6J7A1E2-F1
#
_cell.length_a   1.000
_cell.length_b   1.000
_cell.length_c   1.000
_cell.angle_alpha   90.00
_cell.angle_beta   90.00
_cell.angle_gamma   90.00
#
_symmetry.space_group_name_H-M   'P 1'
#
loop_
_entity.id
_entity.type
_entity.pdbx_description
1 polymer ?
#
loop_
_entity_poly.entity_id
_entity_poly.type
_entity_poly.pdbx_seq_one_letter_code
_entity_poly.pdbx_strand_id
1 'polypeptide(L)'
;MIGLLAAFALAACSGGGVKPSLDARASSAAVAVANGTIVIGTNTYVFVMTCYSPGTGAVVAVGAGIDPVSGHSTRALVQAFFDDPYVGVTVGDKESVFEPTLAEPVDLSFADNVVSGNAIQFVRNLDLASRVGEPVGTGSVTVTCSSYNAGLPPGYRS
;
A
#
# COMPACT_ATOMS: atom_id res chain seq x y z
N MET A 1 -69.70 -38.75 7.71
CA MET A 1 -69.41 -39.32 9.04
C MET A 1 -68.99 -38.18 9.95
N ILE A 2 -69.74 -38.01 11.05
CA ILE A 2 -69.57 -37.03 12.12
C ILE A 2 -68.62 -37.61 13.17
N GLY A 3 -67.79 -36.77 13.81
CA GLY A 3 -67.42 -36.98 15.22
C GLY A 3 -65.93 -36.95 15.60
N LEU A 4 -65.43 -35.76 15.94
CA LEU A 4 -64.88 -35.36 17.25
C LEU A 4 -63.95 -36.34 18.03
N LEU A 5 -62.72 -35.90 18.38
CA LEU A 5 -62.24 -35.72 19.78
C LEU A 5 -60.73 -35.34 19.84
N ALA A 6 -60.43 -34.52 20.85
CA ALA A 6 -59.20 -33.75 21.07
C ALA A 6 -58.12 -34.47 21.89
N ALA A 7 -56.89 -33.95 21.90
CA ALA A 7 -56.03 -33.93 23.10
C ALA A 7 -54.95 -32.84 23.04
N PHE A 8 -54.86 -32.09 24.13
CA PHE A 8 -53.90 -31.05 24.49
C PHE A 8 -52.54 -31.63 24.91
N ALA A 9 -51.45 -30.91 24.66
CA ALA A 9 -50.28 -30.89 25.55
C ALA A 9 -49.47 -29.59 25.38
N LEU A 10 -49.43 -28.76 26.43
CA LEU A 10 -48.50 -27.65 26.58
C LEU A 10 -47.10 -28.17 26.97
N ALA A 11 -46.06 -27.57 26.40
CA ALA A 11 -44.72 -27.60 26.98
C ALA A 11 -44.18 -26.18 27.05
N ALA A 12 -44.23 -25.63 28.27
CA ALA A 12 -43.54 -24.42 28.67
C ALA A 12 -42.11 -24.79 29.07
N CYS A 13 -41.10 -24.20 28.43
CA CYS A 13 -39.76 -24.11 28.99
C CYS A 13 -39.41 -22.64 29.24
N SER A 14 -39.36 -22.36 30.53
CA SER A 14 -38.80 -21.22 31.24
C SER A 14 -37.63 -20.55 30.52
N GLY A 15 -37.78 -19.23 30.33
CA GLY A 15 -36.74 -18.35 29.86
C GLY A 15 -35.59 -18.25 30.87
N GLY A 16 -34.40 -18.66 30.43
CA GLY A 16 -33.13 -18.19 30.95
C GLY A 16 -32.59 -17.15 29.97
N GLY A 17 -32.82 -15.88 30.28
CA GLY A 17 -32.31 -14.76 29.48
C GLY A 17 -30.80 -14.63 29.65
N VAL A 18 -30.03 -15.20 28.73
CA VAL A 18 -28.64 -14.80 28.51
C VAL A 18 -28.70 -13.54 27.64
N LYS A 19 -28.56 -12.37 28.24
CA LYS A 19 -28.28 -11.15 27.47
C LYS A 19 -26.95 -11.37 26.74
N PRO A 20 -26.88 -11.24 25.41
CA PRO A 20 -25.60 -11.06 24.76
C PRO A 20 -24.98 -9.79 25.36
N SER A 21 -23.87 -9.94 26.07
CA SER A 21 -23.06 -8.79 26.43
C SER A 21 -22.58 -8.19 25.11
N LEU A 22 -23.09 -7.01 24.75
CA LEU A 22 -22.56 -6.15 23.70
C LEU A 22 -21.26 -5.50 24.19
N ASP A 23 -20.30 -6.31 24.62
CA ASP A 23 -18.90 -5.92 24.76
C ASP A 23 -18.09 -6.59 23.66
N ALA A 24 -18.61 -6.53 22.44
CA ALA A 24 -17.76 -6.58 21.26
C ALA A 24 -17.28 -5.15 21.01
N ARG A 25 -16.16 -4.76 21.62
CA ARG A 25 -15.24 -3.86 20.91
C ARG A 25 -14.75 -4.63 19.68
N ALA A 26 -15.61 -4.70 18.66
CA ALA A 26 -15.19 -4.97 17.31
C ALA A 26 -14.33 -3.75 16.93
N SER A 27 -13.05 -3.83 17.24
CA SER A 27 -12.06 -3.04 16.52
C SER A 27 -12.16 -3.56 15.09
N SER A 28 -12.93 -2.86 14.26
CA SER A 28 -12.83 -3.02 12.82
C SER A 28 -11.42 -2.52 12.48
N ALA A 29 -10.44 -3.41 12.53
CA ALA A 29 -9.17 -3.17 11.88
C ALA A 29 -9.54 -2.92 10.41
N ALA A 30 -9.50 -1.66 9.99
CA ALA A 30 -9.72 -1.31 8.60
C ALA A 30 -8.72 -2.15 7.80
N VAL A 31 -9.24 -3.02 6.93
CA VAL A 31 -8.39 -3.79 6.02
C VAL A 31 -7.74 -2.76 5.12
N ALA A 32 -6.44 -2.56 5.29
CA ALA A 32 -5.68 -1.62 4.49
C ALA A 32 -5.66 -2.14 3.04
N VAL A 33 -6.33 -1.42 2.14
CA VAL A 33 -6.44 -1.82 0.72
C VAL A 33 -5.19 -1.34 0.00
N ALA A 34 -4.56 -2.24 -0.76
CA ALA A 34 -3.42 -1.88 -1.58
C ALA A 34 -3.83 -0.86 -2.66
N ASN A 35 -3.03 0.20 -2.77
CA ASN A 35 -3.27 1.33 -3.67
C ASN A 35 -1.99 1.77 -4.39
N GLY A 36 -0.90 0.99 -4.28
CA GLY A 36 0.34 1.22 -5.01
C GLY A 36 0.86 -0.06 -5.65
N THR A 37 1.39 0.06 -6.86
CA THR A 37 2.12 -1.00 -7.55
C THR A 37 3.40 -0.43 -8.15
N ILE A 38 4.52 -1.11 -7.91
CA ILE A 38 5.81 -0.81 -8.55
C ILE A 38 6.30 -2.09 -9.21
N VAL A 39 6.51 -2.05 -10.53
CA VAL A 39 7.06 -3.16 -11.31
C VAL A 39 8.55 -2.89 -11.52
N ILE A 40 9.39 -3.89 -11.25
CA ILE A 40 10.85 -3.82 -11.40
C ILE A 40 11.30 -5.09 -12.10
N GLY A 41 11.65 -4.99 -13.39
CA GLY A 41 11.95 -6.15 -14.21
C GLY A 41 10.75 -7.10 -14.26
N THR A 42 10.91 -8.32 -13.75
CA THR A 42 9.83 -9.33 -13.68
C THR A 42 9.03 -9.31 -12.38
N ASN A 43 9.42 -8.48 -11.41
CA ASN A 43 8.83 -8.48 -10.08
C ASN A 43 7.79 -7.37 -9.95
N THR A 44 6.63 -7.73 -9.40
CA THR A 44 5.55 -6.78 -9.10
C THR A 44 5.43 -6.62 -7.60
N TYR A 45 5.74 -5.42 -7.11
CA TYR A 45 5.58 -5.04 -5.72
C TYR A 45 4.25 -4.35 -5.51
N VAL A 46 3.50 -4.80 -4.50
CA VAL A 46 2.20 -4.24 -4.12
C VAL A 46 2.32 -3.59 -2.76
N PHE A 47 1.84 -2.36 -2.64
CA PHE A 47 1.98 -1.55 -1.43
C PHE A 47 0.64 -1.00 -0.96
N VAL A 48 0.55 -0.84 0.36
CA VAL A 48 -0.40 0.10 0.96
C VAL A 48 0.33 1.42 1.18
N MET A 49 -0.06 2.43 0.42
CA MET A 49 0.58 3.74 0.33
C MET A 49 -0.22 4.80 1.08
N THR A 50 0.49 5.64 1.82
CA THR A 50 -0.02 6.90 2.37
C THR A 50 0.49 8.05 1.52
N CYS A 51 -0.41 8.87 0.99
CA CYS A 51 -0.06 10.02 0.17
C CYS A 51 -0.02 11.32 1.00
N TYR A 52 0.90 12.20 0.61
CA TYR A 52 1.18 13.47 1.25
C TYR A 52 1.16 14.58 0.20
N SER A 53 0.62 15.73 0.57
CA SER A 53 0.60 16.94 -0.24
C SER A 53 1.44 18.03 0.45
N PRO A 54 2.75 18.12 0.13
CA PRO A 54 3.62 19.15 0.69
C PRO A 54 3.34 20.56 0.13
N GLY A 55 2.57 20.67 -0.95
CA GLY A 55 2.23 21.93 -1.62
C GLY A 55 2.60 21.94 -3.10
N THR A 56 2.20 22.98 -3.82
CA THR A 56 2.64 23.25 -5.21
C THR A 56 2.36 22.12 -6.22
N GLY A 57 1.33 21.30 -5.97
CA GLY A 57 0.98 20.17 -6.83
C GLY A 57 1.89 18.95 -6.70
N ALA A 58 2.90 19.01 -5.81
CA ALA A 58 3.76 17.88 -5.51
C ALA A 58 3.01 16.81 -4.71
N VAL A 59 3.36 15.54 -4.95
CA VAL A 59 2.85 14.39 -4.20
C VAL A 59 4.00 13.52 -3.75
N VAL A 60 3.99 13.16 -2.46
CA VAL A 60 4.89 12.14 -1.90
C VAL A 60 4.05 10.98 -1.40
N ALA A 61 4.35 9.76 -1.82
CA ALA A 61 3.71 8.57 -1.31
C ALA A 61 4.75 7.64 -0.67
N VAL A 62 4.46 7.19 0.55
CA VAL A 62 5.25 6.19 1.25
C VAL A 62 4.38 5.00 1.60
N GLY A 63 4.91 3.79 1.49
CA GLY A 63 4.11 2.62 1.78
C GLY A 63 4.92 1.43 2.23
N ALA A 64 4.19 0.43 2.72
CA ALA A 64 4.73 -0.85 3.13
C ALA A 64 4.12 -1.97 2.30
N GLY A 65 4.92 -3.01 2.06
CA GLY A 65 4.55 -4.19 1.29
C GLY A 65 5.40 -5.39 1.68
N ILE A 66 5.37 -6.41 0.83
CA ILE A 66 6.16 -7.63 0.98
C ILE A 66 6.87 -7.91 -0.35
N ASP A 67 8.14 -8.31 -0.29
CA ASP A 67 8.89 -8.70 -1.49
C ASP A 67 8.32 -10.01 -2.04
N PRO A 68 7.96 -10.08 -3.33
CA PRO A 68 7.27 -11.24 -3.89
C PRO A 68 8.18 -12.49 -4.00
N VAL A 69 9.50 -12.34 -3.83
CA VAL A 69 10.47 -13.43 -3.98
C VAL A 69 10.91 -13.96 -2.61
N SER A 70 11.35 -13.09 -1.71
CA SER A 70 11.88 -13.46 -0.40
C SER A 70 10.85 -13.48 0.72
N GLY A 71 9.70 -12.80 0.55
CA GLY A 71 8.74 -12.58 1.62
C GLY A 71 9.20 -11.56 2.68
N HIS A 72 10.32 -10.88 2.47
CA HIS A 72 10.80 -9.84 3.39
C HIS A 72 9.88 -8.62 3.34
N SER A 73 9.86 -7.85 4.44
CA SER A 73 9.16 -6.57 4.45
C SER A 73 9.76 -5.62 3.42
N THR A 74 8.92 -4.81 2.80
CA THR A 74 9.37 -3.77 1.86
C THR A 74 8.80 -2.42 2.21
N ARG A 75 9.55 -1.38 1.86
CA ARG A 75 9.10 0.01 1.94
C ARG A 75 9.26 0.67 0.58
N ALA A 76 8.25 1.42 0.16
CA ALA A 76 8.28 2.22 -1.05
C ALA A 76 8.31 3.71 -0.72
N LEU A 77 8.97 4.46 -1.59
CA LEU A 77 8.94 5.90 -1.66
C LEU A 77 8.71 6.33 -3.10
N VAL A 78 7.71 7.16 -3.34
CA VAL A 78 7.41 7.77 -4.64
C VAL A 78 7.29 9.27 -4.44
N GLN A 79 8.07 10.06 -5.17
CA GLN A 79 8.07 11.52 -5.13
C GLN A 79 7.78 12.04 -6.53
N ALA A 80 6.57 12.52 -6.76
CA ALA A 80 6.18 13.17 -8.02
C ALA A 80 6.42 14.68 -7.91
N PHE A 81 7.70 15.06 -7.91
CA PHE A 81 8.14 16.45 -7.95
C PHE A 81 8.44 16.84 -9.40
N PHE A 82 8.21 18.12 -9.74
CA PHE A 82 8.40 18.60 -11.12
C PHE A 82 9.86 18.55 -11.57
N ASP A 83 10.80 18.87 -10.66
CA ASP A 83 12.23 19.00 -11.00
C ASP A 83 13.06 17.74 -10.67
N ASP A 84 12.64 16.95 -9.68
CA ASP A 84 13.43 15.82 -9.18
C ASP A 84 12.52 14.66 -8.74
N PRO A 85 11.84 13.99 -9.69
CA PRO A 85 10.99 12.87 -9.38
C PRO A 85 11.82 11.64 -9.00
N TYR A 86 11.33 10.89 -8.02
CA TYR A 86 12.06 9.73 -7.48
C TYR A 86 11.12 8.57 -7.15
N VAL A 87 11.63 7.35 -7.34
CA VAL A 87 10.96 6.10 -6.93
C VAL A 87 12.00 5.22 -6.24
N GLY A 88 11.67 4.64 -5.09
CA GLY A 88 12.58 3.73 -4.39
C GLY A 88 11.82 2.59 -3.72
N VAL A 89 12.36 1.38 -3.80
CA VAL A 89 11.88 0.20 -3.06
C VAL A 89 13.01 -0.36 -2.22
N THR A 90 12.83 -0.39 -0.90
CA THR A 90 13.77 -1.03 0.03
C THR A 90 13.21 -2.38 0.47
N VAL A 91 14.00 -3.44 0.37
CA VAL A 91 13.70 -4.78 0.88
C VAL A 91 14.47 -5.04 2.16
N GLY A 92 13.77 -5.58 3.16
CA GLY A 92 14.29 -5.84 4.49
C GLY A 92 14.80 -4.56 5.17
N ASP A 93 15.78 -4.74 6.05
CA ASP A 93 16.47 -3.63 6.71
C ASP A 93 17.63 -3.09 5.87
N LYS A 94 17.29 -2.69 4.63
CA LYS A 94 18.21 -2.19 3.59
C LYS A 94 19.16 -3.26 3.02
N GLU A 95 18.68 -4.50 2.95
CA GLU A 95 19.41 -5.60 2.29
C GLU A 95 19.48 -5.42 0.78
N SER A 96 18.43 -4.85 0.20
CA SER A 96 18.40 -4.42 -1.19
C SER A 96 17.61 -3.12 -1.31
N VAL A 97 18.15 -2.19 -2.07
CA VAL A 97 17.47 -0.95 -2.44
C VAL A 97 17.40 -0.90 -3.95
N PHE A 98 16.19 -0.72 -4.49
CA PHE A 98 15.95 -0.55 -5.90
C PHE A 98 15.57 0.89 -6.20
N GLU A 99 16.27 1.49 -7.14
CA GLU A 99 16.14 2.91 -7.49
C GLU A 99 16.33 3.08 -8.99
N PRO A 100 15.81 4.15 -9.59
CA PRO A 100 16.15 4.55 -10.94
C PRO A 100 17.66 4.69 -11.14
N THR A 101 18.13 4.32 -12.33
CA THR A 101 19.49 4.66 -12.75
C THR A 101 19.67 6.17 -12.81
N LEU A 102 20.89 6.64 -12.56
CA LEU A 102 21.25 8.05 -12.71
C LEU A 102 21.55 8.45 -14.16
N ALA A 103 21.51 7.50 -15.09
CA ALA A 103 21.81 7.71 -16.51
C ALA A 103 20.65 8.33 -17.28
N GLU A 104 19.41 8.16 -16.80
CA GLU A 104 18.20 8.62 -17.47
C GLU A 104 17.29 9.35 -16.46
N PRO A 105 16.61 10.43 -16.87
CA PRO A 105 15.64 11.09 -16.00
C PRO A 105 14.43 10.17 -15.77
N VAL A 106 13.84 10.30 -14.58
CA VAL A 106 12.56 9.68 -14.27
C VAL A 106 11.45 10.64 -14.70
N ASP A 107 10.39 10.11 -15.31
CA ASP A 107 9.20 10.89 -15.61
C ASP A 107 8.02 10.33 -14.82
N LEU A 108 7.54 11.12 -13.85
CA LEU A 108 6.34 10.84 -13.08
C LEU A 108 5.29 11.91 -13.37
N SER A 109 4.10 11.45 -13.73
CA SER A 109 2.92 12.27 -13.90
C SER A 109 2.00 12.14 -12.69
N PHE A 110 1.26 13.22 -12.40
CA PHE A 110 0.16 13.20 -11.45
C PHE A 110 -1.10 13.76 -12.10
N ALA A 111 -2.09 12.89 -12.29
CA ALA A 111 -3.38 13.24 -12.88
C ALA A 111 -4.49 12.39 -12.25
N ASP A 112 -5.67 12.96 -12.05
CA ASP A 112 -6.85 12.25 -11.54
C ASP A 112 -6.59 11.45 -10.24
N ASN A 113 -5.79 12.02 -9.34
CA ASN A 113 -5.34 11.39 -8.09
C ASN A 113 -4.49 10.13 -8.26
N VAL A 114 -3.88 9.94 -9.43
CA VAL A 114 -2.97 8.84 -9.74
C VAL A 114 -1.59 9.40 -10.05
N VAL A 115 -0.58 8.95 -9.29
CA VAL A 115 0.82 9.12 -9.66
C VAL A 115 1.21 7.96 -10.56
N SER A 116 1.79 8.21 -11.72
CA SER A 116 2.22 7.15 -12.64
C SER A 116 3.50 7.48 -13.37
N GLY A 117 4.28 6.44 -13.66
CA GLY A 117 5.51 6.51 -14.45
C GLY A 117 5.80 5.16 -15.10
N ASN A 118 6.40 5.17 -16.28
CA ASN A 118 6.64 3.97 -17.08
C ASN A 118 8.07 4.00 -17.65
N ALA A 119 8.53 2.86 -18.16
CA ALA A 119 9.84 2.72 -18.80
C ALA A 119 11.02 3.15 -17.90
N ILE A 120 10.86 3.08 -16.57
CA ILE A 120 11.88 3.48 -15.61
C ILE A 120 12.97 2.40 -15.58
N GLN A 121 14.22 2.75 -15.83
CA GLN A 121 15.34 1.80 -15.70
C GLN A 121 15.77 1.70 -14.25
N PHE A 122 15.55 0.55 -13.61
CA PHE A 122 15.93 0.32 -12.23
C PHE A 122 17.31 -0.35 -12.11
N VAL A 123 18.02 0.04 -11.06
CA VAL A 123 19.23 -0.58 -10.56
C VAL A 123 19.02 -1.02 -9.10
N ARG A 124 19.80 -1.99 -8.66
CA ARG A 124 19.89 -2.44 -7.27
C ARG A 124 21.16 -1.91 -6.63
N ASN A 125 21.03 -1.43 -5.40
CA ASN A 125 22.11 -0.96 -4.53
C ASN A 125 23.01 0.07 -5.22
N LEU A 126 22.40 1.15 -5.72
CA LEU A 126 23.11 2.27 -6.33
C LEU A 126 24.11 2.87 -5.34
N ASP A 127 25.39 2.83 -5.69
CA ASP A 127 26.42 3.55 -4.95
C ASP A 127 26.49 5.00 -5.44
N LEU A 128 26.23 5.95 -4.55
CA LEU A 128 26.24 7.38 -4.90
C LEU A 128 27.64 7.93 -5.18
N ALA A 129 28.69 7.29 -4.66
CA ALA A 129 30.07 7.72 -4.91
C ALA A 129 30.50 7.39 -6.35
N SER A 130 30.28 6.14 -6.77
CA SER A 130 30.57 5.71 -8.15
C SER A 130 29.46 6.03 -9.15
N ARG A 131 28.24 6.31 -8.67
CA ARG A 131 27.01 6.49 -9.46
C ARG A 131 26.59 5.23 -10.24
N VAL A 132 26.96 4.05 -9.75
CA VAL A 132 26.69 2.77 -10.40
C VAL A 132 25.91 1.85 -9.47
N GLY A 133 24.93 1.14 -10.03
CA GLY A 133 24.20 0.05 -9.37
C GLY A 133 24.07 -1.14 -10.31
N GLU A 134 23.65 -2.29 -9.78
CA GLU A 134 23.42 -3.52 -10.57
C GLU A 134 22.13 -3.37 -11.39
N PRO A 135 22.16 -3.45 -12.72
CA PRO A 135 20.93 -3.34 -13.53
C PRO A 135 19.94 -4.48 -13.22
N VAL A 136 18.68 -4.12 -12.96
CA VAL A 136 17.61 -5.11 -12.67
C VAL A 136 16.46 -5.06 -13.67
N GLY A 137 16.48 -4.09 -14.58
CA GLY A 137 15.59 -3.99 -15.72
C GLY A 137 14.64 -2.81 -15.67
N THR A 138 13.77 -2.75 -16.67
CA THR A 138 12.79 -1.69 -16.84
C THR A 138 11.56 -1.95 -15.98
N GLY A 139 10.89 -0.88 -15.56
CA GLY A 139 9.76 -0.94 -14.65
C GLY A 139 8.77 0.20 -14.81
N SER A 140 7.79 0.22 -13.91
CA SER A 140 6.73 1.23 -13.84
C SER A 140 6.25 1.43 -12.42
N VAL A 141 5.56 2.55 -12.18
CA VAL A 141 4.93 2.87 -10.91
C VAL A 141 3.50 3.34 -11.15
N THR A 142 2.59 2.96 -10.27
CA THR A 142 1.24 3.49 -10.20
C THR A 142 0.83 3.57 -8.73
N VAL A 143 0.39 4.75 -8.29
CA VAL A 143 -0.13 4.97 -6.93
C VAL A 143 -1.42 5.76 -7.02
N THR A 144 -2.50 5.20 -6.48
CA THR A 144 -3.80 5.86 -6.36
C THR A 144 -3.92 6.51 -4.98
N CYS A 145 -4.05 7.83 -4.95
CA CYS A 145 -4.15 8.62 -3.73
C CYS A 145 -5.60 9.07 -3.48
N SER A 146 -6.37 8.30 -2.71
CA SER A 146 -7.75 8.66 -2.38
C SER A 146 -7.87 9.75 -1.29
N SER A 147 -6.80 9.98 -0.54
CA SER A 147 -6.70 11.00 0.51
C SER A 147 -5.25 11.44 0.71
N TYR A 148 -5.07 12.58 1.38
CA TYR A 148 -3.76 13.21 1.59
C TYR A 148 -3.57 13.68 3.02
N ASN A 149 -2.39 13.40 3.55
CA ASN A 149 -1.86 14.09 4.72
C ASN A 149 -1.18 15.40 4.27
N ALA A 150 -1.33 16.47 5.05
CA ALA A 150 -0.65 17.73 4.76
C ALA A 150 0.85 17.62 5.04
N GLY A 151 1.68 18.33 4.25
CA GLY A 151 3.11 18.42 4.47
C GLY A 151 3.89 17.22 3.91
N LEU A 152 5.05 16.93 4.49
CA LEU A 152 5.91 15.80 4.11
C LEU A 152 5.67 14.58 5.03
N PRO A 153 6.03 13.36 4.58
CA PRO A 153 5.97 12.19 5.44
C PRO A 153 6.82 12.37 6.70
N PRO A 154 6.44 11.77 7.85
CA PRO A 154 7.26 11.78 9.06
C PRO A 154 8.70 11.32 8.79
N GLY A 155 9.67 12.04 9.34
CA GLY A 155 11.09 11.74 9.16
C GLY A 155 11.76 12.42 7.96
N TYR A 156 10.98 13.05 7.08
CA TYR A 156 11.51 14.01 6.11
C TYR A 156 11.88 15.31 6.82
N ARG A 157 13.10 15.80 6.59
CA ARG A 157 13.53 17.13 7.05
C ARG A 157 13.37 18.10 5.88
N SER A 158 12.62 19.18 6.12
CA SER A 158 12.64 20.40 5.30
C SER A 158 13.95 21.15 5.46
#